data_AF-A0A2Z5EF80-F1
#
_entry.id   AF-A0A2Z5EF80-F1
#
_cell.length_a   1.000
_cell.length_b   1.000
_cell.length_c   1.000
_cell.angle_alpha   90.00
_cell.angle_beta   90.00
_cell.angle_gamma   90.00
#
_symmetry.space_group_name_H-M   'P 1'
#
loop_
_entity.id
_entity.type
_entity.pdbx_description
1 polymer ?
#
loop_
_entity_poly.entity_id
_entity_poly.type
_entity_poly.pdbx_seq_one_letter_code
_entity_poly.pdbx_strand_id
1 'polypeptide(L)'
;MSLPAELFRQLDVMVEERGLPSRSQLIAELIRHALAEHEAQTRPEEMLAGTITLVYRGDRGRVRQQLAESQAEYLKEVISSQHVFLEDDQSLEVLLVQGPATRLKDLCDALRSIRGVHQLQLVTTTALLPPLHEQEGREHEDAVRPRRQQPKNEIAA
;
A
#
# COMPACT_ATOMS: atom_id res chain seq x y z
N MET A 1 23.50 11.58 12.69
CA MET A 1 22.29 12.07 13.38
C MET A 1 22.58 12.13 14.86
N SER A 2 22.25 13.21 15.55
CA SER A 2 22.28 13.27 17.02
C SER A 2 20.85 13.24 17.55
N LEU A 3 20.49 12.17 18.28
CA LEU A 3 19.23 12.07 19.02
C LEU A 3 19.50 12.37 20.50
N PRO A 4 18.53 12.97 21.24
CA PRO A 4 18.65 13.17 22.68
C PRO A 4 18.93 11.84 23.41
N ALA A 5 19.80 11.87 24.43
CA ALA A 5 20.22 10.67 25.16
C ALA A 5 19.05 9.90 25.80
N GLU A 6 18.05 10.62 26.31
CA GLU A 6 16.87 10.00 26.90
C GLU A 6 16.01 9.26 25.85
N LEU A 7 15.91 9.79 24.64
CA LEU A 7 15.20 9.13 23.55
C LEU A 7 15.94 7.86 23.08
N PHE A 8 17.28 7.88 23.12
CA PHE A 8 18.10 6.69 22.87
C PHE A 8 17.85 5.59 23.90
N ARG A 9 17.74 5.95 25.18
CA ARG A 9 17.45 5.00 26.26
C ARG A 9 16.08 4.35 26.08
N GLN A 10 15.07 5.12 25.69
CA GLN A 10 13.74 4.59 25.39
C GLN A 10 13.74 3.64 24.18
N LEU A 11 14.53 3.97 23.15
CA LEU A 11 14.71 3.10 21.99
C LEU A 11 15.40 1.78 22.38
N ASP A 12 16.43 1.81 23.23
CA ASP A 12 17.12 0.62 23.72
C ASP A 12 16.15 -0.31 24.48
N VAL A 13 15.31 0.25 25.35
CA VAL A 13 14.25 -0.50 26.06
C VAL A 13 13.29 -1.16 25.05
N MET A 14 12.83 -0.43 24.03
CA MET A 14 11.95 -1.00 23.00
C MET A 14 12.61 -2.13 22.21
N VAL A 15 13.92 -2.05 21.93
CA VAL A 15 14.66 -3.11 21.23
C VAL A 15 14.70 -4.38 22.08
N GLU A 16 14.99 -4.25 23.38
CA GLU A 16 15.02 -5.37 24.31
C GLU A 16 13.63 -6.01 24.49
N GLU A 17 12.59 -5.21 24.74
CA GLU A 17 11.22 -5.69 24.93
C GLU A 17 10.66 -6.41 23.69
N ARG A 18 11.01 -5.94 22.49
CA ARG A 18 10.57 -6.54 21.22
C ARG A 18 11.49 -7.65 20.72
N GLY A 19 12.59 -7.93 21.41
CA GLY A 19 13.58 -8.94 20.99
C GLY A 19 14.22 -8.64 19.63
N LEU A 20 14.40 -7.36 19.28
CA LEU A 20 14.91 -6.97 17.97
C LEU A 20 16.44 -7.16 17.88
N PRO A 21 16.97 -7.58 16.71
CA PRO A 21 18.40 -7.85 16.54
C PRO A 21 19.32 -6.63 16.76
N SER A 22 18.84 -5.43 16.49
CA SER A 22 19.61 -4.19 16.71
C SER A 22 18.73 -2.94 16.72
N ARG A 23 19.24 -1.87 17.34
CA ARG A 23 18.70 -0.51 17.20
C ARG A 23 18.56 -0.06 15.76
N SER A 24 19.57 -0.30 14.93
CA SER A 24 19.57 0.14 13.53
C SER A 24 18.40 -0.47 12.76
N GLN A 25 18.02 -1.70 13.08
CA GLN A 25 16.85 -2.35 12.49
C GLN A 25 15.55 -1.68 12.92
N LEU A 26 15.37 -1.40 14.21
CA LEU A 26 14.20 -0.67 14.71
C LEU A 26 14.09 0.72 14.08
N ILE A 27 15.20 1.47 14.03
CA ILE A 27 15.23 2.80 13.39
C ILE A 27 14.85 2.70 11.92
N ALA A 28 15.40 1.74 11.18
CA ALA A 28 15.09 1.57 9.76
C ALA A 28 13.62 1.20 9.54
N GLU A 29 13.04 0.38 10.42
CA GLU A 29 11.61 0.04 10.39
C GLU A 29 10.73 1.26 10.64
N LEU A 30 11.03 2.04 11.69
CA LEU A 30 10.32 3.28 12.02
C LEU A 30 10.40 4.30 10.89
N ILE A 31 11.57 4.45 10.26
CA ILE A 31 11.75 5.35 9.11
C ILE A 31 10.90 4.88 7.93
N ARG A 32 10.91 3.57 7.59
CA ARG A 32 10.09 3.05 6.49
C ARG A 32 8.60 3.30 6.72
N HIS A 33 8.13 3.08 7.94
CA HIS A 33 6.74 3.36 8.30
C HIS A 33 6.40 4.84 8.14
N ALA A 34 7.23 5.73 8.70
CA ALA A 34 7.03 7.17 8.60
C ALA A 34 7.06 7.68 7.15
N LEU A 35 7.93 7.12 6.30
CA LEU A 35 7.96 7.43 4.87
C LEU A 35 6.68 6.98 4.16
N ALA A 36 6.22 5.75 4.40
CA ALA A 36 4.99 5.25 3.79
C ALA A 36 3.76 6.09 4.18
N GLU A 37 3.65 6.50 5.46
CA GLU A 37 2.60 7.42 5.91
C GLU A 37 2.69 8.80 5.25
N HIS A 38 3.90 9.35 5.15
CA HIS A 38 4.12 10.65 4.52
C HIS A 38 3.80 10.64 3.02
N GLU A 39 4.19 9.60 2.32
CA GLU A 39 3.91 9.44 0.89
C GLU A 39 2.41 9.30 0.64
N ALA A 40 1.70 8.52 1.46
CA ALA A 40 0.25 8.38 1.37
C ALA A 40 -0.49 9.73 1.53
N GLN A 41 0.06 10.67 2.31
CA GLN A 41 -0.53 12.00 2.51
C GLN A 41 -0.16 13.01 1.43
N THR A 42 1.05 12.93 0.90
CA THR A 42 1.60 13.96 -0.01
C THR A 42 1.46 13.60 -1.47
N ARG A 43 1.36 12.32 -1.80
CA ARG A 43 1.32 11.80 -3.18
C ARG A 43 0.10 10.88 -3.36
N PRO A 44 -1.07 11.46 -3.66
CA PRO A 44 -2.32 10.71 -3.76
C PRO A 44 -2.31 9.56 -4.79
N GLU A 45 -1.53 9.73 -5.86
CA GLU A 45 -1.40 8.76 -6.95
C GLU A 45 -0.26 7.74 -6.76
N GLU A 46 0.50 7.84 -5.66
CA GLU A 46 1.60 6.91 -5.38
C GLU A 46 1.04 5.51 -5.16
N MET A 47 1.65 4.51 -5.82
CA MET A 47 1.30 3.12 -5.61
C MET A 47 1.86 2.65 -4.28
N LEU A 48 1.00 2.09 -3.44
CA LEU A 48 1.36 1.51 -2.16
C LEU A 48 0.81 0.09 -2.07
N ALA A 49 1.52 -0.78 -1.35
CA ALA A 49 0.98 -2.06 -0.91
C ALA A 49 0.69 -2.00 0.59
N GLY A 50 -0.15 -2.90 1.08
CA GLY A 50 -0.48 -2.90 2.49
C GLY A 50 -1.46 -3.97 2.93
N THR A 51 -1.89 -3.81 4.18
CA THR A 51 -2.97 -4.61 4.75
C THR A 51 -4.05 -3.71 5.33
N ILE A 52 -5.32 -4.09 5.14
CA ILE A 52 -6.44 -3.52 5.88
C ILE A 52 -6.92 -4.59 6.86
N THR A 53 -6.76 -4.33 8.15
CA THR A 53 -7.26 -5.21 9.21
C THR A 53 -8.55 -4.62 9.77
N LEU A 54 -9.63 -5.41 9.75
CA LEU A 54 -10.93 -5.00 10.26
C LEU A 54 -11.47 -6.02 11.28
N VAL A 55 -12.09 -5.49 12.34
CA VAL A 55 -12.88 -6.26 13.31
C VAL A 55 -14.32 -5.79 13.25
N TYR A 56 -15.25 -6.71 13.04
CA TYR A 56 -16.67 -6.41 12.96
C TYR A 56 -17.50 -7.47 13.69
N ARG A 57 -18.75 -7.14 14.05
CA ARG A 57 -19.66 -8.09 14.69
C ARG A 57 -20.72 -8.57 13.72
N GLY A 58 -20.94 -9.88 13.68
CA GLY A 58 -21.90 -10.55 12.80
C GLY A 58 -23.35 -10.45 13.24
N ASP A 59 -23.65 -9.83 14.39
CA ASP A 59 -24.92 -9.98 15.09
C ASP A 59 -26.10 -9.35 14.32
N ARG A 60 -26.80 -10.20 13.56
CA ARG A 60 -28.08 -9.93 12.88
C ARG A 60 -28.02 -8.88 11.76
N GLY A 61 -26.84 -8.59 11.22
CA GLY A 61 -26.63 -7.55 10.20
C GLY A 61 -26.22 -8.06 8.82
N ARG A 62 -26.36 -7.20 7.80
CA ARG A 62 -25.82 -7.41 6.44
C ARG A 62 -24.35 -6.98 6.34
N VAL A 63 -23.60 -6.95 7.46
CA VAL A 63 -22.23 -6.39 7.50
C VAL A 63 -21.29 -7.12 6.55
N ARG A 64 -21.27 -8.46 6.57
CA ARG A 64 -20.45 -9.26 5.65
C ARG A 64 -20.81 -9.04 4.19
N GLN A 65 -22.11 -8.92 3.91
CA GLN A 65 -22.58 -8.63 2.57
C GLN A 65 -22.13 -7.23 2.11
N GLN A 66 -22.32 -6.21 2.95
CA GLN A 66 -21.89 -4.84 2.64
C GLN A 66 -20.37 -4.76 2.48
N LEU A 67 -19.61 -5.48 3.31
CA LEU A 67 -18.15 -5.57 3.16
C LEU A 67 -17.77 -6.18 1.82
N ALA A 68 -18.42 -7.28 1.41
CA ALA A 68 -18.19 -7.91 0.12
C ALA A 68 -18.60 -7.00 -1.05
N GLU A 69 -19.72 -6.30 -0.95
CA GLU A 69 -20.19 -5.33 -1.95
C GLU A 69 -19.20 -4.16 -2.10
N SER A 70 -18.73 -3.57 -0.98
CA SER A 70 -17.69 -2.54 -1.01
C SER A 70 -16.38 -3.08 -1.59
N GLN A 71 -15.91 -4.26 -1.19
CA GLN A 71 -14.68 -4.85 -1.75
C GLN A 71 -14.78 -5.09 -3.26
N ALA A 72 -15.97 -5.44 -3.78
CA ALA A 72 -16.18 -5.66 -5.21
C ALA A 72 -16.01 -4.39 -6.06
N GLU A 73 -16.12 -3.19 -5.47
CA GLU A 73 -15.83 -1.93 -6.16
C GLU A 73 -14.31 -1.64 -6.27
N TYR A 74 -13.48 -2.40 -5.52
CA TYR A 74 -12.03 -2.25 -5.42
C TYR A 74 -11.28 -3.54 -5.78
N LEU A 75 -11.81 -4.35 -6.70
CA LEU A 75 -11.20 -5.64 -7.12
C LEU A 75 -9.78 -5.51 -7.66
N LYS A 76 -9.38 -4.33 -8.17
CA LYS A 76 -8.01 -4.11 -8.64
C LYS A 76 -7.03 -3.91 -7.49
N GLU A 77 -7.52 -3.39 -6.36
CA GLU A 77 -6.71 -3.06 -5.20
C GLU A 77 -6.71 -4.19 -4.18
N VAL A 78 -7.82 -4.90 -4.03
CA VAL A 78 -7.92 -6.03 -3.09
C VAL A 78 -7.38 -7.29 -3.76
N ILE A 79 -6.18 -7.70 -3.34
CA ILE A 79 -5.48 -8.88 -3.87
C ILE A 79 -6.08 -10.16 -3.29
N SER A 80 -6.32 -10.16 -1.98
CA SER A 80 -6.94 -11.29 -1.28
C SER A 80 -7.48 -10.87 0.08
N SER A 81 -8.36 -11.69 0.64
CA SER A 81 -8.91 -11.51 1.98
C SER A 81 -8.79 -12.80 2.78
N GLN A 82 -8.44 -12.68 4.06
CA GLN A 82 -8.51 -13.76 5.04
C GLN A 82 -9.54 -13.40 6.10
N HIS A 83 -10.41 -14.35 6.42
CA HIS A 83 -11.46 -14.19 7.42
C HIS A 83 -11.32 -15.24 8.53
N VAL A 84 -11.50 -14.81 9.78
CA VAL A 84 -11.47 -15.68 10.96
C VAL A 84 -12.60 -15.28 11.92
N PHE A 85 -13.32 -16.27 12.46
CA PHE A 85 -14.28 -16.05 13.54
C PHE A 85 -13.55 -15.83 14.86
N LEU A 86 -13.98 -14.82 15.61
CA LEU A 86 -13.55 -14.56 16.98
C LEU A 86 -14.67 -14.97 17.96
N GLU A 87 -14.41 -14.82 19.25
CA GLU A 87 -15.43 -14.95 20.30
C GLU A 87 -16.51 -13.86 20.18
N ASP A 88 -17.62 -14.02 20.89
CA ASP A 88 -18.70 -13.02 21.00
C ASP A 88 -19.30 -12.54 19.66
N ASP A 89 -19.40 -13.46 18.69
CA ASP A 89 -19.92 -13.20 17.33
C ASP A 89 -19.14 -12.11 16.58
N GLN A 90 -17.86 -11.96 16.92
CA GLN A 90 -16.95 -11.07 16.20
C GLN A 90 -16.24 -11.81 15.07
N SER A 91 -15.69 -11.04 14.15
CA SER A 91 -14.91 -11.53 13.03
C SER A 91 -13.74 -10.60 12.80
N LEU A 92 -12.58 -11.21 12.54
CA LEU A 92 -11.41 -10.53 12.03
C LEU A 92 -11.34 -10.78 10.53
N GLU A 93 -11.06 -9.75 9.76
CA GLU A 93 -10.75 -9.86 8.34
C GLU A 93 -9.50 -9.05 8.01
N VAL A 94 -8.62 -9.64 7.23
CA VAL A 94 -7.37 -9.03 6.77
C VAL A 94 -7.36 -9.04 5.25
N LEU A 95 -7.33 -7.85 4.66
CA LEU A 95 -7.24 -7.64 3.23
C LEU A 95 -5.80 -7.34 2.86
N LEU A 96 -5.21 -8.10 1.93
CA LEU A 96 -3.98 -7.75 1.24
C LEU A 96 -4.34 -6.80 0.10
N VAL A 97 -3.74 -5.61 0.08
CA VAL A 97 -4.09 -4.55 -0.88
C VAL A 97 -2.88 -3.96 -1.59
N GLN A 98 -3.06 -3.52 -2.83
CA GLN A 98 -2.11 -2.69 -3.56
C GLN A 98 -2.81 -1.73 -4.51
N GLY A 99 -2.53 -0.43 -4.41
CA GLY A 99 -3.18 0.58 -5.23
C GLY A 99 -2.66 1.99 -4.99
N PRO A 100 -3.19 2.98 -5.72
CA PRO A 100 -2.96 4.38 -5.43
C PRO A 100 -3.37 4.70 -3.98
N ALA A 101 -2.59 5.54 -3.30
CA ALA A 101 -2.84 5.92 -1.90
C ALA A 101 -4.28 6.43 -1.67
N THR A 102 -4.83 7.22 -2.60
CA THR A 102 -6.23 7.68 -2.57
C THR A 102 -7.21 6.53 -2.61
N ARG A 103 -7.06 5.60 -3.55
CA ARG A 103 -7.94 4.44 -3.71
C ARG A 103 -7.95 3.56 -2.45
N LEU A 104 -6.79 3.33 -1.85
CA LEU A 104 -6.68 2.56 -0.60
C LEU A 104 -7.36 3.28 0.57
N LYS A 105 -7.22 4.60 0.63
CA LYS A 105 -7.92 5.42 1.63
C LYS A 105 -9.43 5.39 1.43
N ASP A 106 -9.91 5.56 0.19
CA ASP A 106 -11.34 5.52 -0.14
C ASP A 106 -11.96 4.17 0.21
N LEU A 107 -11.25 3.07 -0.07
CA LEU A 107 -11.66 1.72 0.37
C LEU A 107 -11.78 1.65 1.90
N CYS A 108 -10.79 2.17 2.65
CA CYS A 108 -10.85 2.20 4.11
C CYS A 108 -12.03 3.01 4.63
N ASP A 109 -12.31 4.17 4.02
CA ASP A 109 -13.42 5.04 4.41
C ASP A 109 -14.78 4.39 4.10
N ALA A 110 -14.91 3.74 2.94
CA ALA A 110 -16.09 2.96 2.58
C ALA A 110 -16.33 1.81 3.58
N LEU A 111 -15.31 1.00 3.87
CA LEU A 111 -15.41 -0.10 4.83
C LEU A 111 -15.73 0.40 6.25
N ARG A 112 -15.09 1.48 6.70
CA ARG A 112 -15.32 2.08 8.02
C ARG A 112 -16.74 2.63 8.18
N SER A 113 -17.37 3.06 7.09
CA SER A 113 -18.76 3.56 7.10
C SER A 113 -19.81 2.47 7.32
N ILE A 114 -19.45 1.20 7.13
CA ILE A 114 -20.38 0.07 7.26
C ILE A 114 -20.72 -0.14 8.73
N ARG A 115 -22.02 -0.11 9.03
CA ARG A 115 -22.53 -0.39 10.37
C ARG A 115 -22.16 -1.81 10.80
N GLY A 116 -21.47 -1.91 11.93
CA GLY A 116 -21.02 -3.18 12.51
C GLY A 116 -19.50 -3.38 12.47
N VAL A 117 -18.77 -2.55 11.70
CA VAL A 117 -17.32 -2.44 11.77
C VAL A 117 -16.94 -1.68 13.04
N HIS A 118 -16.17 -2.32 13.92
CA HIS A 118 -15.73 -1.77 15.21
C HIS A 118 -14.32 -1.19 15.13
N GLN A 119 -13.44 -1.84 14.36
CA GLN A 119 -12.05 -1.43 14.18
C GLN A 119 -11.65 -1.59 12.73
N LEU A 120 -10.88 -0.63 12.21
CA LEU A 120 -10.23 -0.71 10.91
C LEU A 120 -8.89 0.00 10.96
N GLN A 121 -7.83 -0.69 10.56
CA GLN A 121 -6.49 -0.14 10.43
C GLN A 121 -5.90 -0.48 9.06
N LEU A 122 -5.38 0.55 8.38
CA LEU A 122 -4.56 0.40 7.19
C LEU A 122 -3.09 0.49 7.60
N VAL A 123 -2.28 -0.46 7.15
CA VAL A 123 -0.82 -0.40 7.25
C VAL A 123 -0.27 -0.47 5.84
N THR A 124 0.52 0.52 5.45
CA THR A 124 1.09 0.61 4.10
C THR A 124 2.60 0.43 4.09
N THR A 125 3.11 0.10 2.91
CA THR A 125 4.53 0.04 2.58
C THR A 125 4.73 0.51 1.13
N THR A 126 5.93 1.00 0.85
CA THR A 126 6.36 1.39 -0.51
C THR A 126 6.92 0.20 -1.30
N ALA A 127 7.08 -0.96 -0.67
CA ALA A 127 7.44 -2.20 -1.35
C ALA A 127 6.20 -2.78 -2.06
N LEU A 128 6.28 -2.96 -3.37
CA LEU A 128 5.16 -3.38 -4.20
C LEU A 128 5.23 -4.88 -4.54
N LEU A 129 4.06 -5.49 -4.69
CA LEU A 129 3.94 -6.75 -5.42
C LEU A 129 4.32 -6.50 -6.89
N PRO A 130 5.08 -7.43 -7.50
CA PRO A 130 5.37 -7.37 -8.91
C PRO A 130 4.07 -7.48 -9.72
N PRO A 131 4.06 -7.03 -10.98
CA PRO A 131 2.93 -7.25 -11.85
C PRO A 131 2.61 -8.76 -11.94
N LEU A 132 1.33 -9.13 -11.79
CA LEU A 132 0.88 -10.52 -11.85
C LEU A 132 1.05 -11.11 -13.27
N HIS A 133 1.00 -10.25 -14.29
CA HIS A 133 1.34 -10.57 -15.67
C HIS A 133 2.14 -9.41 -16.28
N GLU A 134 3.28 -9.71 -16.90
CA GLU A 134 3.93 -8.78 -17.83
C GLU A 134 3.13 -8.77 -19.13
N GLN A 135 2.59 -7.62 -19.54
CA GLN A 135 2.22 -7.49 -20.95
C GLN A 135 3.51 -7.27 -21.73
N GLU A 136 4.05 -8.35 -22.32
CA GLU A 136 4.97 -8.22 -23.45
C GLU A 136 4.24 -7.43 -24.55
N GLY A 137 4.64 -6.18 -24.80
CA GLY A 137 4.13 -5.41 -25.93
C GLY A 137 3.88 -3.92 -25.72
N ARG A 138 4.94 -3.16 -25.43
CA ARG A 138 5.14 -1.84 -26.04
C ARG A 138 6.59 -1.72 -26.47
N GLU A 139 6.96 -2.53 -27.47
CA GLU A 139 8.15 -2.27 -28.28
C GLU A 139 7.92 -0.97 -29.07
N HIS A 140 8.79 0.01 -28.86
CA HIS A 140 9.20 1.05 -29.81
C HIS A 140 8.12 1.73 -30.68
N GLU A 141 7.50 2.80 -30.17
CA GLU A 141 6.88 3.84 -31.01
C GLU A 141 7.87 4.91 -31.50
N ASP A 142 9.20 4.70 -31.35
CA ASP A 142 10.24 5.66 -31.74
C ASP A 142 10.90 5.39 -33.12
N ALA A 143 10.38 4.45 -33.90
CA ALA A 143 10.97 4.07 -35.19
C ALA A 143 10.18 4.57 -36.42
N VAL A 144 9.63 5.78 -36.40
CA VAL A 144 9.26 6.49 -37.65
C VAL A 144 9.68 7.96 -37.57
N ARG A 145 10.99 8.21 -37.68
CA ARG A 145 11.47 9.52 -38.15
C ARG A 145 11.57 9.48 -39.68
N PRO A 146 10.90 10.38 -40.43
CA PRO A 146 11.08 10.43 -41.87
C PRO A 146 12.50 10.88 -42.21
N ARG A 147 13.16 10.16 -43.13
CA ARG A 147 14.48 10.47 -43.68
C ARG A 147 14.52 11.91 -44.19
N ARG A 148 15.27 12.80 -43.54
CA ARG A 148 15.69 14.07 -44.15
C ARG A 148 16.63 13.76 -45.32
N GLN A 149 16.20 14.10 -46.53
CA GLN A 149 17.05 14.15 -47.71
C GLN A 149 18.16 15.18 -47.48
N GLN A 150 19.42 14.78 -47.58
CA GLN A 150 20.56 15.69 -47.65
C GLN A 150 20.64 16.27 -49.08
N PRO A 151 20.80 17.59 -49.25
CA PRO A 151 21.14 18.16 -50.54
C PRO A 151 22.61 17.87 -50.88
N LYS A 152 22.85 17.45 -52.13
CA LYS A 152 24.18 17.34 -52.73
C LYS A 152 24.75 18.76 -52.90
N ASN A 153 25.81 19.09 -52.17
CA ASN A 153 26.66 20.22 -52.54
C ASN A 153 27.77 19.72 -53.46
N GLU A 154 27.73 20.23 -54.69
CA GLU A 154 28.86 20.26 -55.62
C GLU A 154 30.03 21.02 -54.98
N ILE A 155 31.24 20.46 -55.10
CA ILE A 155 32.48 21.21 -54.91
C ILE A 155 33.07 21.37 -56.31
N ALA A 156 33.04 22.60 -56.80
CA ALA A 156 33.82 23.08 -57.93
C ALA A 156 34.81 24.12 -57.40
N ALA A 157 36.11 23.84 -57.54
CA ALA A 157 37.24 24.74 -57.77
C ALA A 157 38.55 24.02 -57.43
#